data_AF-A0A0K2TE15-F1
#
_entry.id   AF-A0A0K2TE15-F1
#
_cell.length_a   1.000
_cell.length_b   1.000
_cell.length_c   1.000
_cell.angle_alpha   90.00
_cell.angle_beta   90.00
_cell.angle_gamma   90.00
#
_symmetry.space_group_name_H-M   'P 1'
#
loop_
_entity.id
_entity.type
_entity.pdbx_description
1 polymer ?
#
loop_
_entity_poly.entity_id
_entity_poly.type
_entity_poly.pdbx_seq_one_letter_code
_entity_poly.pdbx_strand_id
1 'polypeptide(L)'
;MIGKFRDAIYNAMGVDEVGEKDINRSGKCVKYAYQRPSFLSLRSLDEIQVAEDHLVRPILVPRDTLPWASGYAETINAGKSCHNEDQAAVYRSQVSGSLTYTYFGIFDGHAGPDCAVDASLELHQILHSKLLQIAHHLDLSFVAPERRISEDSLIIGALESAFWDMDHLIGQDKLMYTMSGGCTALVALFILGKLYVANAGDSRALLCRKSEPYPMSFDFTPLSERQRLQKLCFLKPHLLGSEYTRLDYFQRPMEKDLGQNMLYR
;
A
#
# COMPACT_ATOMS: atom_id res chain seq x y z
N MET A 1 15.95 -15.67 -23.26
CA MET A 1 15.81 -14.38 -23.99
C MET A 1 15.02 -13.32 -23.20
N ILE A 2 14.62 -13.60 -21.95
CA ILE A 2 13.79 -12.72 -21.10
C ILE A 2 14.64 -11.84 -20.14
N GLY A 3 15.89 -12.22 -19.88
CA GLY A 3 16.77 -11.48 -18.96
C GLY A 3 17.35 -10.17 -19.50
N LYS A 4 17.39 -9.95 -20.82
CA LYS A 4 18.01 -8.75 -21.42
C LYS A 4 17.08 -7.54 -21.55
N PHE A 5 15.78 -7.71 -21.30
CA PHE A 5 14.80 -6.62 -21.39
C PHE A 5 14.66 -5.83 -20.08
N ARG A 6 15.07 -6.41 -18.95
CA ARG A 6 14.98 -5.78 -17.63
C ARG A 6 16.05 -4.70 -17.43
N ASP A 7 17.23 -4.90 -18.01
CA ASP A 7 18.36 -3.96 -17.91
C ASP A 7 18.21 -2.73 -18.82
N ALA A 8 17.42 -2.82 -19.89
CA ALA A 8 17.26 -1.74 -20.86
C ALA A 8 16.36 -0.60 -20.37
N ILE A 9 15.43 -0.87 -19.43
CA ILE A 9 14.52 0.15 -18.88
C ILE A 9 15.22 0.97 -17.78
N TYR A 10 16.15 0.36 -17.03
CA TYR A 10 16.91 1.05 -15.98
C TYR A 10 17.86 2.13 -16.52
N ASN A 11 18.33 2.02 -17.76
CA ASN A 11 19.27 2.99 -18.35
C ASN A 11 18.60 4.17 -19.07
N ALA A 12 17.27 4.20 -19.19
CA ALA A 12 16.56 5.26 -19.92
C ALA A 12 15.97 6.36 -19.02
N MET A 13 16.00 6.17 -17.70
CA MET A 13 15.69 7.21 -16.73
C MET A 13 17.01 7.72 -16.17
N GLY A 14 17.34 8.98 -16.44
CA GLY A 14 18.61 9.60 -16.03
C GLY A 14 18.87 9.39 -14.54
N VAL A 15 19.84 8.52 -14.25
CA VAL A 15 20.43 8.37 -12.93
C VAL A 15 21.61 9.33 -12.89
N ASP A 16 21.35 10.54 -12.39
CA ASP A 16 22.43 11.40 -11.90
C ASP A 16 22.99 10.79 -10.60
N GLU A 17 24.30 10.59 -10.63
CA GLU A 17 25.28 10.37 -9.57
C GLU A 17 24.93 9.54 -8.33
N VAL A 18 25.76 8.51 -8.13
CA VAL A 18 25.80 7.57 -7.01
C VAL A 18 25.92 8.31 -5.67
N GLY A 19 24.79 8.48 -4.99
CA GLY A 19 24.74 8.83 -3.58
C GLY A 19 25.35 7.73 -2.71
N GLU A 20 26.16 8.15 -1.75
CA GLU A 20 26.88 7.34 -0.77
C GLU A 20 25.96 6.27 -0.15
N LYS A 21 26.33 4.98 -0.27
CA LYS A 21 25.56 3.90 0.35
C LYS A 21 25.68 4.05 1.87
N ASP A 22 24.62 4.52 2.52
CA ASP A 22 24.50 4.52 3.98
C ASP A 22 24.44 3.08 4.51
N ILE A 23 25.61 2.49 4.75
CA ILE A 23 25.76 1.19 5.38
C ILE A 23 25.49 1.38 6.87
N ASN A 24 24.33 0.94 7.33
CA ASN A 24 24.01 0.92 8.75
C ASN A 24 24.84 -0.15 9.48
N ARG A 25 24.92 -0.11 10.83
CA ARG A 25 25.74 -1.01 11.68
C ARG A 25 25.49 -2.52 11.46
N SER A 26 24.41 -2.89 10.77
CA SER A 26 24.04 -4.25 10.36
C SER A 26 24.66 -4.72 9.03
N GLY A 27 25.34 -3.83 8.29
CA GLY A 27 25.91 -4.12 6.96
C GLY A 27 24.87 -4.16 5.82
N LYS A 28 23.59 -3.96 6.11
CA LYS A 28 22.50 -3.97 5.11
C LYS A 28 22.31 -2.58 4.50
N CYS A 29 22.17 -2.52 3.18
CA CYS A 29 21.81 -1.29 2.48
C CYS A 29 20.28 -1.04 2.52
N VAL A 30 19.88 0.19 2.23
CA VAL A 30 18.49 0.56 1.97
C VAL A 30 18.12 0.10 0.55
N LYS A 31 16.92 -0.45 0.36
CA LYS A 31 16.42 -0.88 -0.97
C LYS A 31 15.99 0.33 -1.82
N TYR A 32 15.15 1.18 -1.24
CA TYR A 32 14.64 2.42 -1.84
C TYR A 32 14.86 3.57 -0.88
N ALA A 33 15.44 4.67 -1.36
CA ALA A 33 15.53 5.91 -0.59
C ALA A 33 14.12 6.44 -0.30
N TYR A 34 13.98 7.18 0.81
CA TYR A 34 12.74 7.88 1.09
C TYR A 34 12.41 8.84 -0.05
N GLN A 35 11.15 8.83 -0.47
CA GLN A 35 10.63 9.74 -1.49
C GLN A 35 9.15 10.01 -1.23
N ARG A 36 8.61 11.06 -1.83
CA ARG A 36 7.17 11.32 -1.88
C ARG A 36 6.57 10.72 -3.16
N PRO A 37 5.23 10.61 -3.29
CA PRO A 37 4.62 10.13 -4.52
C PRO A 37 5.15 10.89 -5.74
N SER A 38 5.66 10.16 -6.73
CA SER A 38 6.40 10.73 -7.87
C SER A 38 5.58 11.76 -8.66
N PHE A 39 4.27 11.61 -8.71
CA PHE A 39 3.35 12.52 -9.39
C PHE A 39 3.17 13.88 -8.68
N LEU A 40 3.67 14.06 -7.44
CA LEU A 40 3.77 15.39 -6.84
C LEU A 40 4.81 16.28 -7.53
N SER A 41 5.79 15.66 -8.22
CA SER A 41 6.81 16.38 -8.98
C SER A 41 7.52 17.48 -8.16
N LEU A 42 8.02 17.11 -6.98
CA LEU A 42 8.92 17.98 -6.19
C LEU A 42 10.29 17.99 -6.91
N ARG A 43 10.66 19.12 -7.52
CA ARG A 43 11.80 19.24 -8.45
C ARG A 43 13.00 19.95 -7.83
N SER A 44 12.84 20.55 -6.65
CA SER A 44 13.88 21.31 -5.96
C SER A 44 14.02 20.89 -4.50
N LEU A 45 15.22 21.11 -3.95
CA LEU A 45 15.49 20.86 -2.53
C LEU A 45 14.60 21.71 -1.62
N ASP A 46 14.32 22.95 -2.00
CA ASP A 46 13.45 23.84 -1.24
C ASP A 46 12.03 23.28 -1.14
N GLU A 47 11.48 22.72 -2.23
CA GLU A 47 10.15 22.09 -2.21
C GLU A 47 10.12 20.83 -1.35
N ILE A 48 11.19 20.02 -1.38
CA ILE A 48 11.34 18.84 -0.53
C ILE A 48 11.39 19.27 0.94
N GLN A 49 12.18 20.30 1.27
CA GLN A 49 12.31 20.81 2.63
C GLN A 49 10.98 21.38 3.15
N VAL A 50 10.25 22.12 2.31
CA VAL A 50 8.92 22.65 2.65
C VAL A 50 7.91 21.52 2.86
N ALA A 51 7.98 20.45 2.07
CA ALA A 51 7.13 19.27 2.22
C ALA A 51 7.35 18.48 3.54
N GLU A 52 8.48 18.71 4.21
CA GLU A 52 8.87 18.11 5.49
C GLU A 52 8.68 19.09 6.68
N ASP A 53 8.15 20.28 6.45
CA ASP A 53 7.93 21.27 7.51
C ASP A 53 6.72 20.89 8.40
N HIS A 54 7.03 20.47 9.62
CA HIS A 54 6.04 20.05 10.62
C HIS A 54 5.32 21.21 11.32
N LEU A 55 5.79 22.45 11.16
CA LEU A 55 5.15 23.65 11.70
C LEU A 55 4.14 24.22 10.71
N VAL A 56 4.56 24.40 9.45
CA VAL A 56 3.72 24.97 8.39
C VAL A 56 2.75 23.92 7.84
N ARG A 57 3.19 22.67 7.70
CA ARG A 57 2.40 21.54 7.20
C ARG A 57 1.63 21.87 5.92
N PRO A 58 2.35 22.24 4.84
CA PRO A 58 1.70 22.63 3.60
C PRO A 58 0.92 21.45 3.01
N ILE A 59 -0.25 21.75 2.44
CA ILE A 59 -1.01 20.79 1.66
C ILE A 59 -0.34 20.66 0.29
N LEU A 60 0.17 19.48 -0.01
CA LEU A 60 0.78 19.16 -1.30
C LEU A 60 -0.26 18.58 -2.24
N VAL A 61 -0.24 19.02 -3.49
CA VAL A 61 -1.12 18.53 -4.55
C VAL A 61 -0.29 18.27 -5.82
N PRO A 62 -0.71 17.33 -6.69
CA PRO A 62 -0.05 17.11 -7.97
C PRO A 62 -0.06 18.36 -8.84
N ARG A 63 1.05 18.61 -9.55
CA ARG A 63 1.13 19.68 -10.56
C ARG A 63 0.42 19.30 -11.86
N ASP A 64 0.54 18.03 -12.23
CA ASP A 64 -0.04 17.48 -13.44
C ASP A 64 -1.39 16.81 -13.15
N THR A 65 -2.26 16.79 -14.16
CA THR A 65 -3.57 16.13 -14.04
C THR A 65 -3.41 14.62 -13.92
N LEU A 66 -3.97 14.05 -12.86
CA LEU A 66 -4.07 12.60 -12.72
C LEU A 66 -5.17 12.03 -13.66
N PRO A 67 -5.13 10.72 -13.97
CA PRO A 67 -6.14 10.08 -14.80
C PRO A 67 -7.57 10.40 -14.33
N TRP A 68 -8.46 10.61 -15.30
CA TRP A 68 -9.87 10.93 -15.07
C TRP A 68 -10.13 12.19 -14.27
N ALA A 69 -9.25 13.19 -14.39
CA ALA A 69 -9.35 14.44 -13.63
C ALA A 69 -9.47 14.17 -12.12
N SER A 70 -8.82 13.11 -11.65
CA SER A 70 -8.72 12.84 -10.21
C SER A 70 -7.79 13.87 -9.57
N GLY A 71 -8.01 14.09 -8.28
CA GLY A 71 -7.17 14.91 -7.43
C GLY A 71 -6.46 14.07 -6.38
N TYR A 72 -5.38 14.61 -5.84
CA TYR A 72 -4.69 14.07 -4.68
C TYR A 72 -4.25 15.23 -3.80
N ALA A 73 -4.25 15.02 -2.49
CA ALA A 73 -3.72 15.96 -1.54
C ALA A 73 -3.13 15.19 -0.35
N GLU A 74 -1.99 15.63 0.15
CA GLU A 74 -1.41 15.11 1.39
C GLU A 74 -0.76 16.21 2.21
N THR A 75 -0.58 15.94 3.49
CA THR A 75 0.15 16.81 4.43
C THR A 75 0.93 15.92 5.39
N ILE A 76 2.13 16.36 5.76
CA ILE A 76 2.86 15.69 6.83
C ILE A 76 2.10 15.81 8.16
N ASN A 77 2.29 14.83 9.03
CA ASN A 77 1.69 14.83 10.37
C ASN A 77 2.31 15.93 11.26
N ALA A 78 1.75 16.15 12.45
CA ALA A 78 2.15 17.23 13.35
C ALA A 78 3.35 16.87 14.27
N GLY A 79 4.37 16.20 13.72
CA GLY A 79 5.62 15.88 14.42
C GLY A 79 5.66 14.52 15.11
N LYS A 80 4.74 13.61 14.75
CA LYS A 80 4.70 12.23 15.23
C LYS A 80 5.87 11.41 14.68
N SER A 81 6.25 11.64 13.43
CA SER A 81 7.38 10.98 12.75
C SER A 81 8.29 12.03 12.10
N CYS A 82 9.51 11.65 11.73
CA CYS A 82 10.45 12.56 11.05
C CYS A 82 10.10 12.79 9.57
N HIS A 83 9.56 11.78 8.91
CA HIS A 83 9.12 11.83 7.52
C HIS A 83 7.61 11.64 7.43
N ASN A 84 7.01 12.06 6.31
CA ASN A 84 5.66 11.62 5.99
C ASN A 84 5.69 10.12 5.67
N GLU A 85 5.04 9.30 6.49
CA GLU A 85 5.00 7.84 6.33
C GLU A 85 3.95 7.40 5.29
N ASP A 86 3.07 8.31 4.88
CA ASP A 86 2.08 8.07 3.82
C ASP A 86 2.73 8.02 2.44
N GLN A 87 2.18 7.17 1.58
CA GLN A 87 2.49 7.07 0.16
C GLN A 87 1.23 6.90 -0.68
N ALA A 88 1.40 7.15 -1.97
CA ALA A 88 0.36 6.99 -2.96
C ALA A 88 0.95 6.60 -4.31
N ALA A 89 0.14 5.89 -5.09
CA ALA A 89 0.52 5.35 -6.39
C ALA A 89 -0.61 5.54 -7.39
N VAL A 90 -0.29 6.00 -8.60
CA VAL A 90 -1.26 6.17 -9.69
C VAL A 90 -0.67 5.62 -10.97
N TYR A 91 -1.33 4.63 -11.56
CA TYR A 91 -0.85 3.96 -12.77
C TYR A 91 -1.99 3.70 -13.74
N ARG A 92 -1.74 3.92 -15.02
CA ARG A 92 -2.58 3.43 -16.11
C ARG A 92 -1.74 2.49 -16.96
N SER A 93 -2.26 1.29 -17.22
CA SER A 93 -1.55 0.31 -18.02
C SER A 93 -2.54 -0.54 -18.83
N GLN A 94 -1.98 -1.35 -19.72
CA GLN A 94 -2.70 -2.20 -20.66
C GLN A 94 -2.29 -3.65 -20.43
N VAL A 95 -3.27 -4.54 -20.30
CA VAL A 95 -3.04 -5.97 -20.05
C VAL A 95 -2.94 -6.75 -21.37
N SER A 96 -3.90 -6.58 -22.27
CA SER A 96 -3.95 -7.24 -23.58
C SER A 96 -4.87 -6.48 -24.52
N GLY A 97 -4.53 -6.33 -25.80
CA GLY A 97 -5.43 -5.74 -26.81
C GLY A 97 -6.03 -4.41 -26.33
N SER A 98 -7.36 -4.32 -26.24
CA SER A 98 -8.06 -3.13 -25.71
C SER A 98 -8.26 -3.10 -24.19
N LEU A 99 -7.86 -4.15 -23.47
CA LEU A 99 -8.03 -4.26 -22.02
C LEU A 99 -7.02 -3.37 -21.30
N THR A 100 -7.50 -2.22 -20.83
CA THR A 100 -6.75 -1.26 -20.03
C THR A 100 -7.29 -1.21 -18.62
N TYR A 101 -6.45 -0.78 -17.68
CA TYR A 101 -6.88 -0.49 -16.32
C TYR A 101 -6.25 0.79 -15.80
N THR A 102 -6.91 1.38 -14.80
CA THR A 102 -6.38 2.49 -14.01
C THR A 102 -6.33 2.04 -12.55
N TYR A 103 -5.21 2.28 -11.91
CA TYR A 103 -4.89 1.88 -10.54
C TYR A 103 -4.61 3.13 -9.71
N PHE A 104 -5.22 3.18 -8.53
CA PHE A 104 -4.90 4.14 -7.48
C PHE A 104 -4.59 3.35 -6.21
N GLY A 105 -3.47 3.65 -5.55
CA GLY A 105 -3.06 3.05 -4.29
C GLY A 105 -2.77 4.13 -3.25
N ILE A 106 -3.17 3.88 -2.00
CA ILE A 106 -2.81 4.67 -0.82
C ILE A 106 -2.22 3.70 0.21
N PHE A 107 -1.15 4.13 0.87
CA PHE A 107 -0.41 3.34 1.85
C PHE A 107 -0.08 4.24 3.05
N ASP A 108 -0.56 3.89 4.23
CA ASP A 108 -0.26 4.59 5.49
C ASP A 108 0.83 3.80 6.22
N GLY A 109 2.06 4.31 6.18
CA GLY A 109 3.22 3.71 6.83
C GLY A 109 3.19 3.92 8.35
N HIS A 110 3.73 2.96 9.10
CA HIS A 110 3.87 3.07 10.54
C HIS A 110 5.17 2.46 11.03
N ALA A 111 5.79 3.16 11.99
CA ALA A 111 7.12 2.83 12.51
C ALA A 111 8.20 2.85 11.43
N GLY A 112 8.10 3.82 10.51
CA GLY A 112 8.96 4.02 9.36
C GLY A 112 8.18 4.10 8.04
N PRO A 113 8.69 4.84 7.04
CA PRO A 113 8.07 4.97 5.73
C PRO A 113 8.39 3.80 4.78
N ASP A 114 9.39 2.97 5.10
CA ASP A 114 10.04 2.07 4.15
C ASP A 114 9.07 1.08 3.49
N CYS A 115 8.18 0.48 4.27
CA CYS A 115 7.18 -0.47 3.75
C CYS A 115 6.15 0.22 2.83
N ALA A 116 5.74 1.46 3.15
CA ALA A 116 4.81 2.22 2.32
C ALA A 116 5.47 2.64 0.99
N VAL A 117 6.74 3.05 1.03
CA VAL A 117 7.54 3.36 -0.16
C VAL A 117 7.65 2.13 -1.06
N ASP A 118 8.05 0.99 -0.49
CA ASP A 118 8.20 -0.28 -1.22
C ASP A 118 6.87 -0.73 -1.86
N ALA A 119 5.77 -0.70 -1.09
CA ALA A 119 4.43 -1.04 -1.59
C ALA A 119 3.95 -0.11 -2.72
N SER A 120 4.23 1.20 -2.63
CA SER A 120 3.86 2.16 -3.67
C SER A 120 4.57 1.89 -5.01
N LEU A 121 5.81 1.38 -4.94
CA LEU A 121 6.65 1.09 -6.10
C LEU A 121 6.42 -0.29 -6.70
N GLU A 122 6.01 -1.28 -5.90
CA GLU A 122 6.00 -2.69 -6.32
C GLU A 122 4.59 -3.26 -6.50
N LEU A 123 3.62 -2.90 -5.64
CA LEU A 123 2.31 -3.58 -5.62
C LEU A 123 1.57 -3.49 -6.96
N HIS A 124 1.66 -2.34 -7.64
CA HIS A 124 1.04 -2.16 -8.95
C HIS A 124 1.71 -3.02 -10.04
N GLN A 125 3.02 -3.29 -9.94
CA GLN A 125 3.77 -4.14 -10.87
C GLN A 125 3.43 -5.62 -10.66
N ILE A 126 3.33 -6.03 -9.39
CA ILE A 126 2.88 -7.38 -9.01
C ILE A 126 1.46 -7.59 -9.54
N LEU A 127 0.54 -6.67 -9.28
CA LEU A 127 -0.83 -6.73 -9.77
C LEU A 127 -0.88 -6.78 -11.30
N HIS A 128 -0.10 -5.95 -11.99
CA HIS A 128 0.03 -6.00 -13.46
C HIS A 128 0.39 -7.40 -13.94
N SER A 129 1.38 -8.03 -13.30
CA SER A 129 1.82 -9.38 -13.62
C SER A 129 0.73 -10.43 -13.38
N LYS A 130 -0.07 -10.29 -12.31
CA LYS A 130 -1.23 -11.17 -12.06
C LYS A 130 -2.32 -10.99 -13.11
N LEU A 131 -2.60 -9.75 -13.51
CA LEU A 131 -3.57 -9.46 -14.56
C LEU A 131 -3.13 -10.04 -15.92
N LEU A 132 -1.85 -9.98 -16.26
CA LEU A 132 -1.30 -10.60 -17.47
C LEU A 132 -1.52 -12.11 -17.50
N GLN A 133 -1.37 -12.81 -16.37
CA GLN A 133 -1.58 -14.26 -16.28
C GLN A 133 -3.03 -14.65 -16.58
N ILE A 134 -3.99 -13.82 -16.20
CA ILE A 134 -5.42 -14.07 -16.43
C ILE A 134 -5.97 -13.38 -17.69
N ALA A 135 -5.16 -12.60 -18.41
CA ALA A 135 -5.60 -11.74 -19.50
C ALA A 135 -6.39 -12.48 -20.59
N HIS A 136 -5.92 -13.67 -20.97
CA HIS A 136 -6.55 -14.52 -21.96
C HIS A 136 -7.92 -15.06 -21.53
N HIS A 137 -8.19 -15.12 -20.22
CA HIS A 137 -9.50 -15.46 -19.67
C HIS A 137 -10.43 -14.25 -19.56
N LEU A 138 -9.91 -13.03 -19.61
CA LEU A 138 -10.67 -11.78 -19.57
C LEU A 138 -11.03 -11.26 -20.95
N ASP A 139 -10.37 -11.76 -22.00
CA ASP A 139 -10.65 -11.36 -23.37
C ASP A 139 -12.00 -11.92 -23.85
N LEU A 140 -12.92 -11.02 -24.19
CA LEU A 140 -14.26 -11.33 -24.69
C LEU A 140 -14.24 -11.90 -26.11
N SER A 141 -13.12 -11.79 -26.82
CA SER A 141 -12.96 -12.34 -28.17
C SER A 141 -12.80 -13.88 -28.18
N PHE A 142 -12.50 -14.48 -27.03
CA PHE A 142 -12.31 -15.92 -26.89
C PHE A 142 -13.56 -16.58 -26.28
N VAL A 143 -14.36 -17.23 -27.12
CA VAL A 143 -15.51 -18.04 -26.67
C VAL A 143 -14.98 -19.34 -26.07
N ALA A 144 -14.69 -19.33 -24.78
CA ALA A 144 -14.39 -20.55 -24.04
C ALA A 144 -15.69 -21.35 -23.81
N PRO A 145 -15.72 -22.66 -24.08
CA PRO A 145 -16.86 -23.49 -23.73
C PRO A 145 -16.93 -23.57 -22.19
N GLU A 146 -18.02 -23.08 -21.61
CA GLU A 146 -18.35 -23.13 -20.18
C GLU A 146 -17.33 -22.47 -19.23
N ARG A 147 -17.32 -21.13 -19.17
CA ARG A 147 -16.63 -20.41 -18.07
C ARG A 147 -17.28 -20.77 -16.72
N ARG A 148 -16.63 -21.66 -15.95
CA ARG A 148 -17.00 -21.96 -14.55
C ARG A 148 -16.65 -20.84 -13.56
N ILE A 149 -15.76 -19.92 -13.95
CA ILE A 149 -15.25 -18.84 -13.10
C ILE A 149 -15.60 -17.50 -13.75
N SER A 150 -16.18 -16.58 -12.96
CA SER A 150 -16.55 -15.24 -13.43
C SER A 150 -15.32 -14.34 -13.59
N GLU A 151 -15.43 -13.32 -14.45
CA GLU A 151 -14.40 -12.28 -14.58
C GLU A 151 -14.11 -11.60 -13.25
N ASP A 152 -15.16 -11.34 -12.45
CA ASP A 152 -15.02 -10.76 -11.12
C ASP A 152 -14.19 -11.64 -10.20
N SER A 153 -14.42 -12.95 -10.20
CA SER A 153 -13.63 -13.90 -9.42
C SER A 153 -12.15 -13.93 -9.84
N LEU A 154 -11.87 -13.78 -11.14
CA LEU A 154 -10.49 -13.71 -11.65
C LEU A 154 -9.79 -12.42 -11.19
N ILE A 155 -10.45 -11.27 -11.31
CA ILE A 155 -9.90 -9.99 -10.87
C ILE A 155 -9.70 -9.95 -9.35
N ILE A 156 -10.67 -10.44 -8.58
CA ILE A 156 -10.57 -10.56 -7.11
C ILE A 156 -9.38 -11.46 -6.74
N GLY A 157 -9.25 -12.64 -7.35
CA GLY A 157 -8.12 -13.53 -7.09
C GLY A 157 -6.77 -12.93 -7.48
N ALA A 158 -6.71 -12.12 -8.55
CA ALA A 158 -5.50 -11.40 -8.94
C ALA A 158 -5.12 -10.32 -7.90
N LEU A 159 -6.09 -9.58 -7.37
CA LEU A 159 -5.88 -8.60 -6.29
C LEU A 159 -5.42 -9.30 -5.00
N GLU A 160 -6.11 -10.35 -4.56
CA GLU A 160 -5.75 -11.12 -3.36
C GLU A 160 -4.34 -11.69 -3.48
N SER A 161 -3.99 -12.29 -4.62
CA SER A 161 -2.65 -12.82 -4.86
C SER A 161 -1.59 -11.70 -4.91
N ALA A 162 -1.92 -10.52 -5.42
CA ALA A 162 -0.97 -9.40 -5.45
C ALA A 162 -0.65 -8.86 -4.05
N PHE A 163 -1.67 -8.74 -3.18
CA PHE A 163 -1.47 -8.33 -1.79
C PHE A 163 -0.66 -9.38 -1.01
N TRP A 164 -0.94 -10.67 -1.23
CA TRP A 164 -0.15 -11.75 -0.62
C TRP A 164 1.31 -11.73 -1.07
N ASP A 165 1.56 -11.59 -2.36
CA ASP A 165 2.92 -11.55 -2.91
C ASP A 165 3.68 -10.30 -2.46
N MET A 166 2.99 -9.15 -2.30
CA MET A 166 3.60 -7.93 -1.76
C MET A 166 4.00 -8.10 -0.29
N ASP A 167 3.15 -8.68 0.55
CA ASP A 167 3.50 -8.98 1.95
C ASP A 167 4.69 -9.95 2.03
N HIS A 168 4.71 -10.95 1.16
CA HIS A 168 5.85 -11.87 1.06
C HIS A 168 7.14 -11.16 0.62
N LEU A 169 7.06 -10.26 -0.37
CA LEU A 169 8.19 -9.45 -0.84
C LEU A 169 8.76 -8.59 0.29
N ILE A 170 7.91 -7.83 1.00
CA ILE A 170 8.32 -7.04 2.18
C ILE A 170 8.99 -7.93 3.22
N GLY A 171 8.43 -9.12 3.48
CA GLY A 171 8.99 -10.10 4.40
C GLY A 171 10.41 -10.55 4.01
N GLN A 172 10.64 -10.81 2.72
CA GLN A 172 11.97 -11.14 2.19
C GLN A 172 12.92 -9.93 2.26
N ASP A 173 12.43 -8.75 1.91
CA ASP A 173 13.24 -7.53 1.87
C ASP A 173 13.70 -7.09 3.26
N LYS A 174 12.90 -7.30 4.31
CA LYS A 174 13.34 -7.10 5.70
C LYS A 174 14.53 -7.99 6.09
N LEU A 175 14.69 -9.15 5.46
CA LEU A 175 15.84 -10.03 5.68
C LEU A 175 17.10 -9.55 4.95
N MET A 176 16.96 -8.82 3.85
CA MET A 176 18.06 -8.44 2.96
C MET A 176 18.49 -6.97 3.13
N TYR A 177 17.54 -6.08 3.38
CA TYR A 177 17.72 -4.63 3.43
C TYR A 177 17.43 -4.06 4.82
N THR A 178 17.90 -2.84 5.05
CA THR A 178 17.46 -2.03 6.18
C THR A 178 16.07 -1.49 5.84
N MET A 179 15.05 -2.08 6.44
CA MET A 179 13.64 -1.73 6.25
C MET A 179 12.92 -1.83 7.60
N SER A 180 12.17 -0.80 7.94
CA SER A 180 11.43 -0.66 9.19
C SER A 180 9.92 -0.70 8.99
N GLY A 181 9.20 -0.90 10.09
CA GLY A 181 7.76 -0.68 10.14
C GLY A 181 6.90 -1.65 9.34
N GLY A 182 5.72 -1.16 8.97
CA GLY A 182 4.72 -1.78 8.11
C GLY A 182 3.89 -0.69 7.45
N CYS A 183 2.91 -1.06 6.63
CA CYS A 183 1.97 -0.09 6.10
C CYS A 183 0.57 -0.69 5.92
N THR A 184 -0.45 0.16 5.88
CA THR A 184 -1.73 -0.21 5.28
C THR A 184 -1.58 -0.27 3.75
N ALA A 185 -2.57 -0.84 3.08
CA ALA A 185 -2.70 -0.73 1.63
C ALA A 185 -4.18 -0.68 1.23
N LEU A 186 -4.56 0.36 0.51
CA LEU A 186 -5.89 0.53 -0.08
C LEU A 186 -5.74 0.80 -1.57
N VAL A 187 -6.32 -0.09 -2.38
CA VAL A 187 -6.23 -0.05 -3.84
C VAL A 187 -7.61 0.10 -4.46
N ALA A 188 -7.77 1.07 -5.34
CA ALA A 188 -8.89 1.18 -6.27
C ALA A 188 -8.41 0.82 -7.68
N LEU A 189 -8.88 -0.31 -8.18
CA LEU A 189 -8.61 -0.81 -9.52
C LEU A 189 -9.85 -0.63 -10.39
N PHE A 190 -9.69 0.08 -11.50
CA PHE A 190 -10.72 0.18 -12.51
C PHE A 190 -10.32 -0.58 -13.77
N ILE A 191 -11.11 -1.59 -14.11
CA ILE A 191 -10.87 -2.50 -15.23
C ILE A 191 -12.22 -3.05 -15.71
N LEU A 192 -12.36 -3.34 -17.01
CA LEU A 192 -13.62 -3.84 -17.60
C LEU A 192 -14.86 -2.99 -17.28
N GLY A 193 -14.69 -1.67 -17.13
CA GLY A 193 -15.78 -0.76 -16.77
C GLY A 193 -16.30 -0.89 -15.33
N LYS A 194 -15.60 -1.64 -14.47
CA LYS A 194 -15.94 -1.86 -13.06
C LYS A 194 -14.88 -1.24 -12.15
N LEU A 195 -15.28 -0.94 -10.91
CA LEU A 195 -14.41 -0.52 -9.81
C LEU A 195 -14.29 -1.67 -8.80
N TYR A 196 -13.06 -2.08 -8.52
CA TYR A 196 -12.70 -3.02 -7.46
C TYR A 196 -11.91 -2.28 -6.39
N VAL A 197 -12.24 -2.51 -5.13
CA VAL A 197 -11.53 -1.95 -3.98
C VAL A 197 -10.96 -3.09 -3.15
N ALA A 198 -9.65 -3.06 -2.94
CA ALA A 198 -8.94 -4.00 -2.07
C ALA A 198 -8.34 -3.23 -0.89
N ASN A 199 -8.56 -3.71 0.33
CA ASN A 199 -8.12 -3.05 1.56
C ASN A 199 -7.37 -4.03 2.47
N ALA A 200 -6.25 -3.57 3.04
CA ALA A 200 -5.51 -4.21 4.11
C ALA A 200 -5.09 -3.13 5.13
N GLY A 201 -5.75 -3.10 6.28
CA GLY A 201 -5.53 -2.09 7.32
C GLY A 201 -6.75 -1.20 7.55
N ASP A 202 -6.54 -0.03 8.12
CA ASP A 202 -7.56 0.93 8.55
C ASP A 202 -7.68 2.18 7.66
N SER A 203 -6.96 2.21 6.53
CA SER A 203 -7.29 3.14 5.43
C SER A 203 -8.68 2.82 4.84
N ARG A 204 -9.36 3.83 4.29
CA ARG A 204 -10.77 3.71 3.90
C ARG A 204 -11.11 4.31 2.54
N ALA A 205 -11.92 3.57 1.77
CA ALA A 205 -12.55 4.04 0.53
C ALA A 205 -14.07 4.17 0.71
N LEU A 206 -14.63 5.20 0.09
CA LEU A 206 -16.07 5.40 -0.05
C LEU A 206 -16.39 5.92 -1.46
N LEU A 207 -17.52 5.50 -2.00
CA LEU A 207 -18.06 5.97 -3.27
C LEU A 207 -19.21 6.91 -2.99
N CYS A 208 -19.18 8.13 -3.52
CA CYS A 208 -20.35 9.02 -3.47
C CYS A 208 -21.16 8.89 -4.76
N ARG A 209 -22.45 8.57 -4.66
CA ARG A 209 -23.36 8.50 -5.80
C ARG A 209 -24.65 9.24 -5.44
N LYS A 210 -25.04 10.22 -6.26
CA LYS A 210 -26.23 11.07 -6.02
C LYS A 210 -26.22 11.71 -4.60
N SER A 211 -25.07 12.22 -4.19
CA SER A 211 -24.86 12.81 -2.84
C SER A 211 -24.99 11.85 -1.67
N GLU A 212 -25.09 10.54 -1.91
CA GLU A 212 -25.09 9.52 -0.86
C GLU A 212 -23.73 8.82 -0.79
N PRO A 213 -23.14 8.66 0.42
CA PRO A 213 -21.90 7.91 0.60
C PRO A 213 -22.18 6.40 0.69
N TYR A 214 -21.44 5.62 -0.06
CA TYR A 214 -21.45 4.16 -0.06
C TYR A 214 -20.07 3.67 0.41
N PRO A 215 -19.97 2.99 1.57
CA PRO A 215 -18.68 2.46 2.03
C PRO A 215 -18.19 1.38 1.05
N MET A 216 -16.96 1.51 0.58
CA MET A 216 -16.35 0.56 -0.36
C MET A 216 -15.29 -0.34 0.31
N SER A 217 -14.86 0.01 1.53
CA SER A 217 -14.00 -0.82 2.37
C SER A 217 -14.43 -0.74 3.84
N PHE A 218 -13.92 -1.67 4.65
CA PHE A 218 -14.08 -1.69 6.10
C PHE A 218 -12.70 -1.81 6.75
N ASP A 219 -12.50 -1.06 7.83
CA ASP A 219 -11.24 -1.00 8.55
C ASP A 219 -10.92 -2.33 9.24
N PHE A 220 -9.67 -2.75 9.15
CA PHE A 220 -9.15 -3.91 9.88
C PHE A 220 -8.55 -3.46 11.20
N THR A 221 -9.42 -3.22 12.17
CA THR A 221 -9.04 -2.88 13.54
C THR A 221 -8.79 -4.15 14.37
N PRO A 222 -8.04 -4.07 15.49
CA PRO A 222 -8.00 -5.17 16.43
C PRO A 222 -9.40 -5.64 16.85
N LEU A 223 -10.37 -4.72 17.02
CA LEU A 223 -11.71 -5.10 17.45
C LEU A 223 -12.47 -5.92 16.39
N SER A 224 -12.45 -5.48 15.12
CA SER A 224 -13.11 -6.21 14.03
C SER A 224 -12.43 -7.57 13.76
N GLU A 225 -11.11 -7.64 13.93
CA GLU A 225 -10.32 -8.85 13.70
C GLU A 225 -10.16 -9.75 14.94
N ARG A 226 -10.86 -9.43 16.04
CA ARG A 226 -10.67 -10.06 17.35
C ARG A 226 -10.67 -11.58 17.31
N GLN A 227 -11.65 -12.19 16.64
CA GLN A 227 -11.76 -13.65 16.60
C GLN A 227 -10.55 -14.29 15.91
N ARG A 228 -10.10 -13.71 14.80
CA ARG A 228 -8.92 -14.18 14.05
C ARG A 228 -7.65 -14.02 14.90
N LEU A 229 -7.47 -12.86 15.54
CA LEU A 229 -6.33 -12.56 16.39
C LEU A 229 -6.27 -13.50 17.61
N GLN A 230 -7.40 -13.71 18.30
CA GLN A 230 -7.48 -14.64 19.43
C GLN A 230 -7.15 -16.08 19.02
N LYS A 231 -7.63 -16.53 17.86
CA LYS A 231 -7.30 -17.86 17.30
C LYS A 231 -5.82 -17.96 16.95
N LEU A 232 -5.25 -16.95 16.31
CA LEU A 232 -3.83 -16.92 15.96
C LEU A 232 -2.96 -16.98 17.22
N CYS A 233 -3.28 -16.19 18.24
CA CYS A 233 -2.56 -16.15 19.51
C CYS A 233 -2.72 -17.46 20.30
N PHE A 234 -3.85 -18.15 20.18
CA PHE A 234 -4.01 -19.50 20.72
C PHE A 234 -3.08 -20.51 20.03
N LEU A 235 -3.00 -20.47 18.71
CA LEU A 235 -2.16 -21.38 17.93
C LEU A 235 -0.67 -21.05 18.01
N LYS A 236 -0.33 -19.77 18.21
CA LYS A 236 1.04 -19.23 18.23
C LYS A 236 1.25 -18.31 19.44
N PRO A 237 1.25 -18.85 20.67
CA PRO A 237 1.35 -18.03 21.89
C PRO A 237 2.67 -17.27 22.02
N HIS A 238 3.74 -17.73 21.38
CA HIS A 238 5.02 -17.02 21.35
C HIS A 238 4.94 -15.63 20.71
N LEU A 239 3.95 -15.36 19.84
CA LEU A 239 3.76 -14.04 19.22
C LEU A 239 3.23 -12.99 20.20
N LEU A 240 2.65 -13.40 21.33
CA LEU A 240 2.16 -12.46 22.33
C LEU A 240 3.29 -11.80 23.11
N GLY A 241 4.50 -12.36 23.12
CA GLY A 241 5.48 -12.02 24.15
C GLY A 241 4.97 -12.45 25.53
N SER A 242 5.86 -12.60 26.52
CA SER A 242 5.46 -12.98 27.89
C SER A 242 4.60 -11.93 28.62
N GLU A 243 4.19 -10.87 27.92
CA GLU A 243 3.54 -9.70 28.47
C GLU A 243 2.01 -9.74 28.33
N TYR A 244 1.47 -10.55 27.40
CA TYR A 244 0.04 -10.54 27.08
C TYR A 244 -0.54 -11.95 27.01
N THR A 245 -1.81 -12.12 27.39
CA THR A 245 -2.59 -13.32 27.07
C THR A 245 -3.47 -13.09 25.86
N ARG A 246 -3.88 -14.17 25.19
CA ARG A 246 -4.84 -14.11 24.06
C ARG A 246 -6.23 -13.55 24.45
N LEU A 247 -6.51 -13.41 25.74
CA LEU A 247 -7.79 -12.92 26.26
C LEU A 247 -7.71 -11.45 26.67
N ASP A 248 -6.50 -10.90 26.82
CA ASP A 248 -6.29 -9.50 27.12
C ASP A 248 -6.64 -8.68 25.88
N TYR A 249 -7.87 -8.19 25.84
CA TYR A 249 -8.39 -7.28 24.84
C TYR A 249 -8.87 -6.02 25.53
N PHE A 250 -8.84 -4.90 24.80
CA PHE A 250 -9.34 -3.60 25.23
C PHE A 250 -10.62 -3.72 26.07
N GLN A 251 -10.52 -3.39 27.34
CA GLN A 251 -11.69 -3.10 28.17
C GLN A 251 -12.01 -1.62 28.00
N ARG A 252 -13.29 -1.29 27.77
CA ARG A 252 -13.73 0.10 27.78
C ARG A 252 -13.44 0.66 29.19
N PRO A 253 -12.72 1.80 29.31
CA PRO A 253 -12.51 2.43 30.61
C PRO A 253 -13.85 2.71 31.28
N MET A 254 -13.98 2.28 32.53
CA MET A 254 -15.16 2.50 33.36
C MET A 254 -14.80 3.49 34.48
N GLU A 255 -15.83 4.04 35.13
CA GLU A 255 -15.64 5.00 36.23
C GLU A 255 -14.77 4.43 37.37
N LYS A 256 -14.87 3.11 37.61
CA LYS A 256 -14.04 2.36 38.58
C LYS A 256 -12.55 2.35 38.26
N ASP A 257 -12.17 2.65 37.02
CA ASP A 257 -10.79 2.58 36.56
C ASP A 257 -10.11 3.97 36.60
N LEU A 258 -10.83 5.02 36.99
CA LEU A 258 -10.27 6.36 37.18
C LEU A 258 -9.15 6.33 38.23
N GLY A 259 -7.96 6.79 37.83
CA GLY A 259 -6.77 6.82 38.68
C GLY A 259 -6.01 5.50 38.78
N GLN A 260 -6.44 4.44 38.08
CA GLN A 260 -5.68 3.20 37.95
C GLN A 260 -4.93 3.15 36.63
N ASN A 261 -3.78 2.47 36.63
CA ASN A 261 -3.06 2.18 35.40
C ASN A 261 -3.87 1.18 34.58
N MET A 262 -4.44 1.65 33.48
CA MET A 262 -5.11 0.81 32.48
C MET A 262 -4.24 0.65 31.25
N LEU A 263 -4.29 -0.54 30.66
CA LEU A 263 -3.82 -0.77 29.30
C LEU A 263 -4.80 -0.07 28.32
N TYR A 264 -4.38 1.09 27.82
CA TYR A 264 -5.08 1.88 26.81
C TYR A 264 -4.17 2.05 25.60
N ARG A 265 -4.71 1.82 24.41
CA ARG A 265 -4.10 2.04 23.10
C ARG A 265 -5.21 2.45 22.14
#